data_AF-A0A2K8X2V5-F1
#
_entry.id   AF-A0A2K8X2V5-F1
#
_cell.length_a   1.000
_cell.length_b   1.000
_cell.length_c   1.000
_cell.angle_alpha   90.00
_cell.angle_beta   90.00
_cell.angle_gamma   90.00
#
_symmetry.space_group_name_H-M   'P 1'
#
loop_
_entity.id
_entity.type
_entity.pdbx_description
1 polymer ?
#
loop_
_entity_poly.entity_id
_entity_poly.type
_entity_poly.pdbx_seq_one_letter_code
_entity_poly.pdbx_strand_id
1 'polypeptide(L)'
;MGTIIFIWHQINPENAFLYGAITYLLISMSLRRLIPKDHRNGIKKNNSENFEEAILDFKKSYAYFKKHEWIDKYRFVTLLSSSQMSYREMALLNIAFCHSQIGNGEKAKVYYEKVLQEFPDSRLAKSALRMLHAMENKAE
;
A
#
# COMPACT_ATOMS: atom_id res chain seq x y z
N MET A 1 6.32 0.32 -21.42
CA MET A 1 6.40 1.62 -22.12
C MET A 1 6.85 1.45 -23.57
N GLY A 2 7.99 0.81 -23.84
CA GLY A 2 8.50 0.62 -25.21
C GLY A 2 7.51 -0.07 -26.17
N THR A 3 6.78 -1.08 -25.71
CA THR A 3 5.72 -1.75 -26.51
C THR A 3 4.59 -0.80 -26.91
N ILE A 4 4.15 0.08 -26.00
CA ILE A 4 3.09 1.06 -26.27
C ILE A 4 3.57 2.11 -27.29
N ILE A 5 4.82 2.57 -27.15
CA ILE A 5 5.43 3.50 -28.11
C ILE A 5 5.56 2.83 -29.49
N PHE A 6 5.98 1.56 -29.53
CA PHE A 6 6.08 0.81 -30.78
C PHE A 6 4.74 0.70 -31.52
N ILE A 7 3.63 0.47 -30.79
CA ILE A 7 2.29 0.46 -31.38
C ILE A 7 1.95 1.83 -32.00
N TRP A 8 2.17 2.92 -31.27
CA TRP A 8 1.92 4.27 -31.81
C TRP A 8 2.83 4.63 -32.98
N HIS A 9 4.04 4.08 -33.02
CA HIS A 9 4.98 4.27 -34.12
C HIS A 9 4.46 3.70 -35.44
N GLN A 10 3.65 2.64 -35.42
CA GLN A 10 3.02 2.11 -36.63
C GLN A 10 1.90 3.01 -37.19
N ILE A 11 1.39 3.95 -36.40
CA ILE A 11 0.24 4.81 -36.76
C ILE A 11 0.70 6.24 -37.06
N ASN A 12 1.55 6.81 -36.19
CA ASN A 12 2.06 8.17 -36.32
C ASN A 12 3.50 8.22 -35.77
N PRO A 13 4.52 7.98 -36.62
CA PRO A 13 5.91 7.93 -36.21
C PRO A 13 6.39 9.22 -35.52
N GLU A 14 5.99 10.39 -36.02
CA GLU A 14 6.42 11.70 -35.51
C GLU A 14 5.99 11.93 -34.05
N ASN A 15 4.76 11.55 -33.71
CA ASN A 15 4.18 11.76 -32.38
C ASN A 15 4.16 10.49 -31.52
N ALA A 16 4.76 9.39 -31.97
CA ALA A 16 4.68 8.07 -31.34
C ALA A 16 5.12 8.07 -29.87
N PHE A 17 6.19 8.80 -29.58
CA PHE A 17 6.71 8.92 -28.22
C PHE A 17 5.71 9.64 -27.30
N LEU A 18 5.16 10.77 -27.75
CA LEU A 18 4.20 11.56 -26.98
C LEU A 18 2.91 10.77 -26.70
N TYR A 19 2.30 10.18 -27.73
CA TYR A 19 1.08 9.38 -27.56
C TYR A 19 1.31 8.12 -26.72
N GLY A 20 2.47 7.49 -26.87
CA GLY A 20 2.87 6.37 -26.04
C GLY A 20 3.05 6.74 -24.58
N ALA A 21 3.68 7.88 -24.29
CA ALA A 21 3.84 8.40 -22.94
C ALA A 21 2.49 8.75 -22.30
N ILE A 22 1.60 9.45 -23.02
CA ILE A 22 0.26 9.80 -22.53
C ILE A 22 -0.55 8.53 -22.25
N THR A 23 -0.55 7.56 -23.17
CA THR A 23 -1.27 6.29 -23.00
C THR A 23 -0.76 5.53 -21.79
N TYR A 24 0.57 5.40 -21.65
CA TYR A 24 1.18 4.76 -20.50
C TYR A 24 0.81 5.46 -19.19
N LEU A 25 0.84 6.80 -19.16
CA LEU A 25 0.48 7.59 -17.99
C LEU A 25 -0.98 7.37 -17.61
N LEU A 26 -1.91 7.42 -18.56
CA LEU A 26 -3.34 7.19 -18.33
C LEU A 26 -3.62 5.79 -17.78
N ILE A 27 -3.00 4.76 -18.36
CA ILE A 27 -3.11 3.37 -17.89
C ILE A 27 -2.56 3.26 -16.47
N SER A 28 -1.35 3.76 -16.23
CA SER A 28 -0.69 3.71 -14.93
C SER A 28 -1.46 4.46 -13.85
N MET A 29 -2.01 5.63 -14.16
CA MET A 29 -2.86 6.38 -13.24
C MET A 29 -4.17 5.66 -12.94
N SER A 30 -4.81 5.07 -13.96
CA SER A 30 -6.07 4.35 -13.80
C SER A 30 -5.89 3.11 -12.92
N LEU A 31 -4.88 2.27 -13.21
CA LEU A 31 -4.58 1.08 -12.42
C LEU A 31 -4.27 1.42 -10.97
N ARG A 32 -3.41 2.42 -10.73
CA ARG A 32 -3.02 2.85 -9.38
C ARG A 32 -4.12 3.60 -8.63
N ARG A 33 -5.17 4.07 -9.31
CA ARG A 33 -6.33 4.72 -8.68
C ARG A 33 -7.44 3.73 -8.35
N LEU A 34 -7.74 2.81 -9.26
CA LEU A 34 -8.92 1.95 -9.19
C LEU A 34 -8.67 0.68 -8.39
N ILE A 35 -7.50 0.04 -8.55
CA ILE A 35 -7.24 -1.26 -7.92
C ILE A 35 -7.01 -1.09 -6.40
N PRO A 36 -6.05 -0.26 -5.93
CA PRO A 36 -5.88 -0.03 -4.50
C PRO A 36 -6.84 1.05 -3.95
N LYS A 37 -8.08 1.13 -4.45
CA LYS A 37 -9.02 2.22 -4.09
C LYS A 37 -9.25 2.34 -2.57
N ASP A 38 -9.43 1.22 -1.88
CA ASP A 38 -9.70 1.20 -0.44
C ASP A 38 -8.44 1.60 0.33
N HIS A 39 -7.25 1.20 -0.15
CA HIS A 39 -5.99 1.65 0.44
C HIS A 39 -5.85 3.17 0.35
N ARG A 40 -6.16 3.75 -0.81
CA ARG A 40 -6.10 5.21 -1.01
C ARG A 40 -7.11 5.95 -0.15
N ASN A 41 -8.31 5.40 0.03
CA ASN A 41 -9.31 5.95 0.95
C ASN A 41 -8.82 5.91 2.40
N GLY A 42 -8.22 4.79 2.82
CA GLY A 42 -7.59 4.66 4.14
C GLY A 42 -6.51 5.72 4.37
N ILE A 43 -5.61 5.92 3.39
CA ILE A 43 -4.59 6.99 3.48
C ILE A 43 -5.23 8.38 3.59
N LYS A 44 -6.26 8.67 2.77
CA LYS A 44 -6.97 9.96 2.83
C LYS A 44 -7.55 10.22 4.23
N LYS A 45 -8.22 9.22 4.81
CA LYS A 45 -8.84 9.31 6.14
C LYS A 45 -7.80 9.39 7.25
N ASN A 46 -6.72 8.61 7.16
CA ASN A 46 -5.58 8.67 8.08
C ASN A 46 -4.94 10.06 8.09
N ASN A 47 -4.76 10.68 6.93
CA ASN A 47 -4.21 12.04 6.82
C ASN A 47 -5.17 13.12 7.34
N SER A 48 -6.45 12.78 7.55
CA SER A 48 -7.45 13.63 8.18
C SER A 48 -7.75 13.20 9.62
N GLU A 49 -6.87 12.38 10.23
CA GLU A 49 -6.96 11.86 11.60
C GLU A 49 -8.25 11.07 11.90
N ASN A 50 -8.99 10.66 10.87
CA ASN A 50 -10.15 9.77 11.01
C ASN A 50 -9.67 8.31 11.02
N PHE A 51 -9.01 7.93 12.12
CA PHE A 51 -8.29 6.67 12.26
C PHE A 51 -9.22 5.45 12.30
N GLU A 52 -10.38 5.55 12.96
CA GLU A 52 -11.35 4.47 13.07
C GLU A 52 -11.87 4.05 11.70
N GLU A 53 -12.26 5.02 10.86
CA GLU A 53 -12.69 4.69 9.49
C GLU A 53 -11.52 4.28 8.59
N ALA A 54 -10.33 4.87 8.78
CA ALA A 54 -9.13 4.46 8.04
C ALA A 54 -8.82 2.98 8.27
N ILE A 55 -8.95 2.49 9.51
CA ILE A 55 -8.77 1.06 9.86
C ILE A 55 -9.71 0.19 9.03
N LEU A 56 -10.97 0.58 8.85
CA LEU A 56 -11.93 -0.20 8.05
C LEU A 56 -11.50 -0.30 6.58
N ASP A 57 -11.01 0.80 6.01
CA ASP A 57 -10.57 0.83 4.61
C ASP A 57 -9.24 0.08 4.41
N PHE A 58 -8.31 0.15 5.37
CA PHE A 58 -7.10 -0.68 5.34
C PHE A 58 -7.42 -2.18 5.51
N LYS A 59 -8.41 -2.56 6.32
CA LYS A 59 -8.87 -3.96 6.42
C LYS A 59 -9.43 -4.46 5.09
N LYS A 60 -10.25 -3.66 4.40
CA LYS A 60 -10.74 -3.98 3.05
C LYS A 60 -9.59 -4.11 2.07
N SER A 61 -8.63 -3.19 2.11
CA SER A 61 -7.43 -3.24 1.28
C SER A 61 -6.63 -4.52 1.50
N TYR A 62 -6.35 -4.88 2.75
CA TYR A 62 -5.65 -6.12 3.10
C TYR A 62 -6.43 -7.35 2.59
N ALA A 63 -7.74 -7.42 2.83
CA ALA A 63 -8.57 -8.54 2.39
C ALA A 63 -8.57 -8.69 0.86
N TYR A 64 -8.65 -7.58 0.12
CA TYR A 64 -8.60 -7.58 -1.35
C TYR A 64 -7.27 -8.15 -1.87
N PHE A 65 -6.13 -7.64 -1.37
CA PHE A 65 -4.81 -8.07 -1.83
C PHE A 65 -4.42 -9.45 -1.29
N LYS A 66 -4.97 -9.88 -0.15
CA LYS A 66 -4.82 -11.26 0.33
C LYS A 66 -5.58 -12.24 -0.56
N LYS A 67 -6.81 -11.91 -0.96
CA LYS A 67 -7.60 -12.71 -1.90
C LYS A 67 -6.97 -12.77 -3.30
N HIS A 68 -6.34 -11.68 -3.74
CA HIS A 68 -5.72 -11.55 -5.06
C HIS A 68 -4.21 -11.35 -4.96
N GLU A 69 -3.53 -12.26 -4.27
CA GLU A 69 -2.09 -12.13 -3.95
C GLU A 69 -1.21 -11.91 -5.18
N TRP A 70 -1.58 -12.49 -6.33
CA TRP A 70 -0.86 -12.31 -7.59
C TRP A 70 -0.81 -10.85 -8.06
N ILE A 71 -1.84 -10.03 -7.76
CA ILE A 71 -1.84 -8.60 -8.11
C ILE A 71 -0.74 -7.88 -7.32
N ASP A 72 -0.62 -8.21 -6.04
CA ASP A 72 0.35 -7.62 -5.11
C ASP A 72 1.77 -8.09 -5.43
N LYS A 73 1.93 -9.39 -5.74
CA LYS A 73 3.20 -10.05 -6.08
C LYS A 73 3.78 -9.55 -7.41
N TYR A 74 2.94 -9.39 -8.44
CA TYR A 74 3.37 -8.95 -9.77
C TYR A 74 3.05 -7.47 -10.03
N ARG A 75 3.09 -6.64 -8.99
CA ARG A 75 2.68 -5.23 -9.03
C ARG A 75 3.37 -4.40 -10.11
N PHE A 76 4.61 -4.73 -10.42
CA PHE A 76 5.35 -4.09 -11.50
C PHE A 76 4.60 -4.19 -12.84
N VAL A 77 3.94 -5.32 -13.09
CA VAL A 77 3.15 -5.55 -14.31
C VAL A 77 1.69 -5.13 -14.10
N THR A 78 1.09 -5.48 -12.97
CA THR A 78 -0.37 -5.32 -12.77
C THR A 78 -0.77 -3.89 -12.42
N LEU A 79 0.09 -3.12 -11.74
CA LEU A 79 -0.17 -1.73 -11.36
C LEU A 79 0.86 -0.74 -11.88
N LEU A 80 1.88 -1.21 -12.62
CA LEU A 80 2.98 -0.35 -13.09
C LEU A 80 3.63 0.41 -11.94
N SER A 81 3.88 -0.29 -10.84
CA SER A 81 4.44 0.25 -9.60
C SER A 81 5.64 -0.54 -9.13
N SER A 82 6.72 0.17 -8.78
CA SER A 82 8.02 -0.37 -8.36
C SER A 82 8.24 -0.31 -6.84
N SER A 83 7.20 -0.04 -6.05
CA SER A 83 7.32 -0.01 -4.59
C SER A 83 7.73 -1.39 -4.06
N GLN A 84 8.73 -1.42 -3.18
CA GLN A 84 9.22 -2.62 -2.51
C GLN A 84 8.19 -3.18 -1.51
N MET A 85 7.43 -2.31 -0.85
CA MET A 85 6.47 -2.73 0.17
C MET A 85 5.19 -3.27 -0.46
N SER A 86 4.68 -4.38 0.09
CA SER A 86 3.42 -4.95 -0.38
C SER A 86 2.21 -4.12 0.08
N TYR A 87 1.06 -4.14 -0.62
CA TYR A 87 -0.14 -3.44 -0.11
C TYR A 87 -0.68 -4.14 1.13
N ARG A 88 -0.47 -5.45 1.26
CA ARG A 88 -0.79 -6.19 2.49
C ARG A 88 0.05 -5.72 3.67
N GLU A 89 1.37 -5.58 3.47
CA GLU A 89 2.27 -5.06 4.50
C GLU A 89 1.91 -3.63 4.88
N MET A 90 1.75 -2.74 3.88
CA MET A 90 1.32 -1.36 4.11
C MET A 90 -0.01 -1.29 4.85
N ALA A 91 -1.00 -2.10 4.47
CA ALA A 91 -2.31 -2.08 5.11
C ALA A 91 -2.23 -2.53 6.58
N LEU A 92 -1.51 -3.62 6.89
CA LEU A 92 -1.35 -4.07 8.26
C LEU A 92 -0.58 -3.05 9.13
N LEU A 93 0.51 -2.48 8.59
CA LEU A 93 1.25 -1.41 9.26
C LEU A 93 0.38 -0.20 9.54
N ASN A 94 -0.43 0.23 8.57
CA ASN A 94 -1.31 1.37 8.75
C ASN A 94 -2.45 1.08 9.74
N ILE A 95 -3.00 -0.15 9.78
CA ILE A 95 -3.97 -0.53 10.82
C ILE A 95 -3.33 -0.45 12.21
N ALA A 96 -2.10 -0.97 12.35
CA ALA A 96 -1.37 -0.90 13.61
C ALA A 96 -1.11 0.55 14.03
N PHE A 97 -0.65 1.38 13.09
CA PHE A 97 -0.43 2.80 13.29
C PHE A 97 -1.71 3.52 13.74
N CYS A 98 -2.82 3.35 13.01
CA CYS A 98 -4.09 3.97 13.40
C CYS A 98 -4.54 3.53 14.80
N HIS A 99 -4.36 2.25 15.16
CA HIS A 99 -4.62 1.78 16.53
C HIS A 99 -3.74 2.48 17.57
N SER A 100 -2.46 2.73 17.28
CA SER A 100 -1.58 3.51 18.16
C SER A 100 -2.08 4.95 18.34
N GLN A 101 -2.56 5.59 17.27
CA GLN A 101 -3.04 6.98 17.33
C GLN A 101 -4.30 7.15 18.20
N ILE A 102 -5.18 6.17 18.23
CA ILE A 102 -6.41 6.18 19.04
C ILE A 102 -6.23 5.57 20.43
N GLY A 103 -4.99 5.43 20.91
CA GLY A 103 -4.67 4.91 22.25
C GLY A 103 -4.87 3.40 22.44
N ASN A 104 -5.14 2.65 21.37
CA ASN A 104 -5.34 1.20 21.43
C ASN A 104 -4.02 0.43 21.29
N GLY A 105 -3.09 0.63 22.23
CA GLY A 105 -1.73 0.06 22.22
C GLY A 105 -1.70 -1.47 22.05
N GLU A 106 -2.54 -2.18 22.79
CA GLU A 106 -2.66 -3.65 22.68
C GLU A 106 -3.01 -4.11 21.27
N LYS A 107 -4.01 -3.47 20.64
CA LYS A 107 -4.38 -3.81 19.25
C LYS A 107 -3.27 -3.43 18.28
N ALA A 108 -2.60 -2.30 18.48
CA ALA A 108 -1.47 -1.91 17.65
C ALA A 108 -0.37 -2.97 17.67
N LYS A 109 0.01 -3.44 18.87
CA LYS A 109 0.99 -4.51 19.07
C LYS A 109 0.61 -5.78 18.32
N VAL A 110 -0.62 -6.26 18.49
CA VAL A 110 -1.15 -7.44 17.77
C VAL A 110 -1.01 -7.29 16.25
N TYR A 111 -1.33 -6.12 15.69
CA TYR A 111 -1.19 -5.91 14.25
C TYR A 111 0.27 -5.80 13.80
N TYR A 112 1.16 -5.17 14.58
CA TYR A 112 2.59 -5.15 14.24
C TYR A 112 3.22 -6.54 14.31
N GLU A 113 2.84 -7.36 15.29
CA GLU A 113 3.26 -8.77 15.35
C GLU A 113 2.75 -9.54 14.14
N LYS A 114 1.49 -9.32 13.73
CA LYS A 114 0.94 -9.89 12.49
C LYS A 114 1.71 -9.45 11.25
N VAL A 115 2.18 -8.20 11.20
CA VAL A 115 3.08 -7.76 10.11
C VAL A 115 4.33 -8.63 10.09
N LEU A 116 4.99 -8.87 11.23
CA LEU A 116 6.21 -9.69 11.27
C LEU A 116 5.97 -11.18 10.99
N GLN A 117 4.76 -11.69 11.25
CA GLN A 117 4.38 -13.05 10.85
C GLN A 117 4.30 -13.22 9.33
N GLU A 118 3.74 -12.22 8.61
CA GLU A 118 3.62 -12.29 7.14
C GLU A 118 4.81 -11.67 6.39
N PHE A 119 5.51 -10.73 7.02
CA PHE A 119 6.62 -9.94 6.48
C PHE A 119 7.74 -9.85 7.52
N PRO A 120 8.51 -10.93 7.74
CA PRO A 120 9.53 -11.00 8.80
C PRO A 120 10.61 -9.92 8.71
N ASP A 121 10.82 -9.33 7.54
CA ASP A 121 11.82 -8.29 7.30
C ASP A 121 11.27 -6.86 7.44
N SER A 122 10.01 -6.69 7.84
CA SER A 122 9.39 -5.38 7.97
C SER A 122 10.08 -4.52 9.04
N ARG A 123 10.91 -3.58 8.58
CA ARG A 123 11.67 -2.67 9.45
C ARG A 123 10.76 -1.77 10.27
N LEU A 124 9.62 -1.36 9.70
CA LEU A 124 8.66 -0.50 10.38
C LEU A 124 8.01 -1.22 11.56
N ALA A 125 7.55 -2.47 11.38
CA ALA A 125 6.98 -3.24 12.47
C ALA A 125 8.02 -3.54 13.58
N LYS A 126 9.25 -3.92 13.21
CA LYS A 126 10.35 -4.12 14.17
C LYS A 126 10.63 -2.86 15.00
N SER A 127 10.66 -1.69 14.37
CA SER A 127 10.88 -0.43 15.08
C SER A 127 9.69 -0.03 15.95
N ALA A 128 8.45 -0.21 15.47
CA ALA A 128 7.26 0.13 16.24
C ALA A 128 7.12 -0.75 17.50
N LEU A 129 7.34 -2.07 17.40
CA LEU A 129 7.30 -2.97 18.55
C LEU A 129 8.36 -2.62 19.60
N ARG A 130 9.60 -2.31 19.17
CA ARG A 130 10.65 -1.84 20.09
C ARG A 130 10.24 -0.59 20.84
N MET A 131 9.57 0.34 20.17
CA MET A 131 9.06 1.56 20.81
C MET A 131 7.96 1.25 21.83
N LEU A 132 6.99 0.39 21.48
CA LEU A 132 5.92 -0.02 22.40
C LEU A 132 6.47 -0.70 23.65
N HIS A 133 7.39 -1.67 23.49
CA HIS A 133 8.03 -2.34 24.62
C HIS A 133 8.83 -1.38 25.52
N ALA A 134 9.50 -0.39 24.93
CA ALA A 134 10.23 0.61 25.71
C ALA A 134 9.30 1.53 26.53
N MET A 135 8.04 1.70 26.10
CA MET A 135 7.02 2.44 26.85
C MET A 135 6.40 1.57 27.95
N GLU A 136 6.12 0.29 27.68
CA GLU A 136 5.63 -0.69 28.67
C GLU A 136 6.61 -0.80 29.85
N ASN A 137 7.90 -1.01 29.57
CA ASN A 137 8.94 -1.16 30.60
C ASN A 137 9.20 0.11 31.45
N LYS A 138 8.67 1.27 31.06
CA LYS A 138 8.75 2.52 31.85
C LYS A 138 7.53 2.75 32.73
N ALA A 139 6.45 2.00 32.52
CA ALA A 139 5.22 2.13 33.27
C ALA A 139 5.17 1.19 34.51
N GLU A 140 6.12 0.26 34.60
CA GLU A 140 6.41 -0.59 35.78
C GLU A 140 7.40 0.09 36.73
#